data_AF-X0X9Y0-F1
#
_entry.id   AF-X0X9Y0-F1
#
_cell.length_a   1.000
_cell.length_b   1.000
_cell.length_c   1.000
_cell.angle_alpha   90.00
_cell.angle_beta   90.00
_cell.angle_gamma   90.00
#
_symmetry.space_group_name_H-M   'P 1'
#
loop_
_entity.id
_entity.type
_entity.pdbx_description
1 polymer ?
#
loop_
_entity_poly.entity_id
_entity_poly.type
_entity_poly.pdbx_seq_one_letter_code
_entity_poly.pdbx_strand_id
1 'polypeptide(L)'
;MNTSKNKVRNIAGQAGGSGRVTPKKHPDQPSAAYIQWLEPRSMLYRADQLSDLIAGKHLQWQHAYGHPRPQDFVRAASAWFTSYAKATITHPDKSVVQTLGSKELLTTLQEIGIDGIHTGPMRRAGGITGRKYTPTIDGLFDRIELTIDPLFGTDQQYKRMTRTAEQHNIIIIGDLVPAHTGTGADFRLAERAYKNYEGLYVMVEIP
;
A
#
# COMPACT_ATOMS: atom_id res chain seq x y z
N MET A 1 -52.71 -48.18 -23.02
CA MET A 1 -52.36 -49.37 -23.82
C MET A 1 -51.53 -48.85 -25.00
N ASN A 2 -50.21 -48.95 -25.02
CA ASN A 2 -49.48 -50.20 -25.22
C ASN A 2 -48.10 -50.13 -24.55
N THR A 3 -47.80 -51.14 -23.76
CA THR A 3 -46.56 -51.37 -23.02
C THR A 3 -45.48 -51.95 -23.94
N SER A 4 -44.23 -51.46 -23.86
CA SER A 4 -43.08 -52.24 -24.30
C SER A 4 -41.99 -52.25 -23.23
N LYS A 5 -41.53 -53.47 -22.94
CA LYS A 5 -40.76 -53.89 -21.78
C LYS A 5 -39.25 -53.71 -22.00
N ASN A 6 -38.59 -53.34 -20.91
CA ASN A 6 -37.20 -53.59 -20.51
C ASN A 6 -36.33 -54.50 -21.41
N LYS A 7 -35.11 -54.02 -21.69
CA LYS A 7 -33.94 -54.89 -21.72
C LYS A 7 -32.73 -54.18 -21.11
N VAL A 8 -32.48 -54.49 -19.84
CA VAL A 8 -31.26 -54.15 -19.11
C VAL A 8 -30.11 -54.96 -19.72
N ARG A 9 -29.04 -54.29 -20.17
CA ARG A 9 -27.76 -54.93 -20.46
C ARG A 9 -26.69 -54.32 -19.57
N ASN A 10 -26.30 -55.09 -18.57
CA ASN A 10 -25.07 -54.93 -17.82
C ASN A 10 -23.89 -55.15 -18.78
N ILE A 11 -22.96 -54.19 -18.86
CA ILE A 11 -21.64 -54.41 -19.46
C ILE A 11 -20.61 -53.93 -18.45
N ALA A 12 -19.96 -54.90 -17.81
CA ALA A 12 -18.80 -54.68 -16.97
C ALA A 12 -17.57 -54.37 -17.85
N GLY A 13 -16.74 -53.44 -17.38
CA GLY A 13 -15.30 -53.42 -17.62
C GLY A 13 -14.81 -52.91 -18.98
N GLN A 14 -14.52 -51.62 -19.06
CA GLN A 14 -13.34 -51.14 -19.78
C GLN A 14 -12.62 -50.09 -18.95
N ALA A 15 -11.40 -50.44 -18.53
CA ALA A 15 -10.43 -49.52 -17.98
C ALA A 15 -10.09 -48.46 -19.04
N GLY A 16 -10.53 -47.22 -18.81
CA GLY A 16 -10.22 -46.06 -19.62
C GLY A 16 -9.38 -45.09 -18.79
N GLY A 17 -8.18 -44.79 -19.27
CA GLY A 17 -7.10 -44.16 -18.52
C GLY A 17 -7.50 -42.90 -17.74
N SER A 18 -6.89 -42.77 -16.56
CA SER A 18 -6.70 -41.52 -15.84
C SER A 18 -5.90 -40.56 -16.72
N GLY A 19 -6.58 -39.93 -17.69
CA GLY A 19 -6.14 -38.72 -18.32
C GLY A 19 -6.09 -37.66 -17.24
N ARG A 20 -4.93 -37.53 -16.60
CA ARG A 20 -4.60 -36.37 -15.78
C ARG A 20 -4.82 -35.19 -16.71
N VAL A 21 -5.92 -34.46 -16.52
CA VAL A 21 -6.15 -33.20 -17.21
C VAL A 21 -5.00 -32.31 -16.75
N THR A 22 -3.94 -32.26 -17.57
CA THR A 22 -2.90 -31.26 -17.40
C THR A 22 -3.61 -29.92 -17.48
N PRO A 23 -3.50 -29.06 -16.46
CA PRO A 23 -4.06 -27.72 -16.55
C PRO A 23 -3.56 -27.12 -17.86
N LYS A 24 -4.47 -26.64 -18.72
CA LYS A 24 -4.06 -25.83 -19.87
C LYS A 24 -3.18 -24.72 -19.31
N LYS A 25 -1.92 -24.65 -19.74
CA LYS A 25 -1.07 -23.49 -19.43
C LYS A 25 -1.83 -22.27 -19.90
N HIS A 26 -2.27 -21.43 -18.97
CA HIS A 26 -2.73 -20.08 -19.30
C HIS A 26 -1.60 -19.41 -20.10
N PRO A 27 -1.90 -18.77 -21.25
CA PRO A 27 -0.89 -18.17 -22.12
C PRO A 27 -0.09 -17.03 -21.46
N ASP A 28 -0.47 -16.61 -20.25
CA ASP A 28 0.16 -15.54 -19.49
C ASP A 28 0.81 -16.04 -18.19
N GLN A 29 1.55 -17.16 -18.20
CA GLN A 29 2.47 -17.41 -17.07
C GLN A 29 3.51 -16.29 -17.07
N PRO A 30 3.49 -15.39 -16.06
CA PRO A 30 4.34 -14.22 -16.06
C PRO A 30 5.79 -14.68 -15.99
N SER A 31 6.67 -13.98 -16.73
CA SER A 31 8.09 -14.28 -16.64
C SER A 31 8.55 -14.13 -15.19
N ALA A 32 9.45 -15.01 -14.74
CA ALA A 32 10.07 -14.88 -13.42
C ALA A 32 10.66 -13.48 -13.20
N ALA A 33 11.13 -12.84 -14.28
CA ALA A 33 11.63 -11.48 -14.29
C ALA A 33 10.57 -10.41 -13.96
N TYR A 34 9.28 -10.64 -14.23
CA TYR A 34 8.21 -9.72 -13.83
C TYR A 34 7.87 -9.87 -12.35
N ILE A 35 7.78 -11.10 -11.84
CA ILE A 35 7.56 -11.37 -10.41
C ILE A 35 8.70 -10.79 -9.57
N GLN A 36 9.96 -11.02 -9.97
CA GLN A 36 11.14 -10.44 -9.32
C GLN A 36 11.15 -8.90 -9.34
N TRP A 37 10.44 -8.28 -10.28
CA TRP A 37 10.27 -6.84 -10.32
C TRP A 37 9.14 -6.36 -9.40
N LEU A 38 8.06 -7.14 -9.23
CA LEU A 38 6.94 -6.82 -8.35
C LEU A 38 7.25 -7.00 -6.87
N GLU A 39 7.85 -8.13 -6.47
CA GLU A 39 8.11 -8.46 -5.05
C GLU A 39 8.78 -7.32 -4.26
N PRO A 40 9.89 -6.70 -4.70
CA PRO A 40 10.51 -5.62 -3.91
C PRO A 40 9.66 -4.34 -3.81
N ARG A 41 8.60 -4.22 -4.61
CA ARG A 41 7.64 -3.09 -4.61
C ARG A 41 6.38 -3.40 -3.81
N SER A 42 6.16 -4.65 -3.46
CA SER A 42 5.01 -5.09 -2.66
C SER A 42 5.04 -4.48 -1.26
N MET A 43 3.92 -3.94 -0.79
CA MET A 43 3.83 -3.45 0.59
C MET A 43 3.84 -4.62 1.56
N LEU A 44 3.14 -5.73 1.27
CA LEU A 44 3.17 -6.94 2.08
C LEU A 44 4.61 -7.48 2.26
N TYR A 45 5.37 -7.63 1.18
CA TYR A 45 6.77 -8.05 1.23
C TYR A 45 7.64 -7.07 2.03
N ARG A 46 7.46 -5.76 1.79
CA ARG A 46 8.24 -4.73 2.48
C ARG A 46 7.88 -4.63 3.96
N ALA A 47 6.62 -4.89 4.33
CA ALA A 47 6.18 -4.91 5.72
C ALA A 47 6.86 -6.03 6.51
N ASP A 48 6.99 -7.22 5.93
CA ASP A 48 7.73 -8.35 6.50
C ASP A 48 9.20 -7.96 6.79
N GLN A 49 9.88 -7.39 5.80
CA GLN A 49 11.27 -6.90 5.95
C GLN A 49 11.44 -5.78 6.98
N LEU A 50 10.44 -4.89 7.10
CA LEU A 50 10.44 -3.83 8.12
C LEU A 50 10.15 -4.39 9.51
N SER A 51 9.36 -5.47 9.60
CA SER A 51 9.02 -6.10 10.87
C SER A 51 10.27 -6.68 11.55
N ASP A 52 11.20 -7.25 10.78
CA ASP A 52 12.50 -7.74 11.29
C ASP A 52 13.34 -6.65 11.98
N LEU A 53 13.14 -5.38 11.59
CA LEU A 53 13.85 -4.26 12.21
C LEU A 53 13.33 -3.91 13.60
N ILE A 54 12.14 -4.36 13.98
CA ILE A 54 11.47 -4.00 15.24
C ILE A 54 11.08 -5.21 16.09
N ALA A 55 10.87 -6.38 15.47
CA ALA A 55 10.47 -7.60 16.13
C ALA A 55 11.51 -8.01 17.19
N GLY A 56 11.02 -8.32 18.39
CA GLY A 56 11.87 -8.74 19.51
C GLY A 56 12.73 -7.62 20.11
N LYS A 57 12.58 -6.36 19.68
CA LYS A 57 13.26 -5.22 20.30
C LYS A 57 12.42 -4.63 21.43
N HIS A 58 13.11 -4.12 22.45
CA HIS A 58 12.48 -3.45 23.60
C HIS A 58 11.54 -2.29 23.18
N LEU A 59 11.81 -1.63 22.04
CA LEU A 59 10.94 -0.61 21.44
C LEU A 59 9.48 -1.09 21.23
N GLN A 60 9.27 -2.37 20.95
CA GLN A 60 7.93 -2.95 20.79
C GLN A 60 7.14 -3.04 22.11
N TRP A 61 7.83 -2.98 23.25
CA TRP A 61 7.28 -3.24 24.58
C TRP A 61 7.37 -2.03 25.51
N GLN A 62 7.89 -0.89 25.02
CA GLN A 62 8.13 0.32 25.84
C GLN A 62 6.86 1.04 26.26
N HIS A 63 5.76 0.86 25.54
CA HIS A 63 4.46 1.40 25.97
C HIS A 63 3.42 0.29 25.94
N ALA A 64 2.55 0.26 26.95
CA ALA A 64 1.38 -0.62 26.95
C ALA A 64 0.36 -0.05 25.94
N TYR A 65 0.53 -0.34 24.65
CA TYR A 65 -0.39 0.15 23.62
C TYR A 65 -1.70 -0.65 23.66
N GLY A 66 -2.67 -0.12 24.41
CA GLY A 66 -4.04 -0.63 24.45
C GLY A 66 -5.10 0.41 24.82
N HIS A 67 -4.71 1.51 25.47
CA HIS A 67 -5.63 2.57 25.88
C HIS A 67 -5.48 3.82 25.00
N PRO A 68 -6.51 4.19 24.22
CA PRO A 68 -6.51 5.44 23.46
C PRO A 68 -6.30 6.66 24.38
N ARG A 69 -5.41 7.56 23.99
CA ARG A 69 -5.08 8.81 24.71
C ARG A 69 -5.40 10.06 23.88
N PRO A 70 -6.66 10.26 23.43
CA PRO A 70 -7.02 11.34 22.50
C PRO A 70 -6.77 12.73 23.08
N GLN A 71 -6.93 12.92 24.39
CA GLN A 71 -6.67 14.22 25.02
C GLN A 71 -5.19 14.61 24.97
N ASP A 72 -4.27 13.64 25.07
CA ASP A 72 -2.85 13.93 24.94
C ASP A 72 -2.48 14.35 23.52
N PHE A 73 -3.12 13.75 22.52
CA PHE A 73 -2.96 14.16 21.13
C PHE A 73 -3.46 15.60 20.90
N VAL A 74 -4.66 15.94 21.37
CA VAL A 74 -5.22 17.31 21.26
C VAL A 74 -4.36 18.33 22.02
N ARG A 75 -3.83 17.97 23.19
CA ARG A 75 -2.91 18.83 23.95
C ARG A 75 -1.56 19.02 23.25
N ALA A 76 -1.11 18.05 22.47
CA ALA A 76 0.16 18.11 21.78
C ALA A 76 0.17 19.11 20.61
N ALA A 77 -0.97 19.25 19.91
CA ALA A 77 -1.15 20.27 18.88
C ALA A 77 -2.64 20.64 18.78
N SER A 78 -2.96 21.91 19.02
CA SER A 78 -4.34 22.42 19.03
C SER A 78 -4.77 22.94 17.66
N ALA A 79 -3.84 23.50 16.89
CA ALA A 79 -4.11 24.03 15.55
C ALA A 79 -3.23 23.37 14.49
N TRP A 80 -3.85 22.98 13.36
CA TRP A 80 -3.23 22.14 12.34
C TRP A 80 -3.33 22.78 10.95
N PHE A 81 -2.21 22.79 10.23
CA PHE A 81 -2.18 23.04 8.80
C PHE A 81 -2.31 21.71 8.05
N THR A 82 -3.38 21.56 7.27
CA THR A 82 -3.57 20.38 6.41
C THR A 82 -3.10 20.71 5.01
N SER A 83 -1.99 20.09 4.59
CA SER A 83 -1.46 20.24 3.24
C SER A 83 -2.08 19.20 2.30
N TYR A 84 -2.32 19.59 1.06
CA TYR A 84 -2.64 18.66 -0.02
C TYR A 84 -1.51 18.65 -1.04
N ALA A 85 -0.75 17.56 -1.09
CA ALA A 85 0.52 17.48 -1.82
C ALA A 85 0.40 17.88 -3.30
N LYS A 86 -0.65 17.42 -3.99
CA LYS A 86 -0.90 17.74 -5.41
C LYS A 86 -1.26 19.21 -5.68
N ALA A 87 -1.73 19.94 -4.67
CA ALA A 87 -2.05 21.36 -4.78
C ALA A 87 -0.99 22.26 -4.14
N THR A 88 0.09 21.69 -3.61
CA THR A 88 1.17 22.49 -3.02
C THR A 88 2.03 23.08 -4.13
N ILE A 89 2.00 24.40 -4.25
CA ILE A 89 2.85 25.15 -5.17
C ILE A 89 4.22 25.32 -4.50
N THR A 90 5.27 24.85 -5.16
CA THR A 90 6.64 24.91 -4.65
C THR A 90 7.48 25.90 -5.44
N HIS A 91 8.62 26.27 -4.88
CA HIS A 91 9.67 26.90 -5.69
C HIS A 91 10.15 25.88 -6.74
N PRO A 92 10.50 26.30 -7.98
CA PRO A 92 10.88 25.37 -9.06
C PRO A 92 11.95 24.32 -8.68
N ASP A 93 12.91 24.70 -7.82
CA ASP A 93 14.01 23.83 -7.39
C ASP A 93 13.73 23.05 -6.08
N LYS A 94 12.49 23.05 -5.60
CA LYS A 94 12.10 22.42 -4.34
C LYS A 94 10.96 21.44 -4.57
N SER A 95 11.12 20.25 -3.98
CA SER A 95 10.05 19.28 -3.84
C SER A 95 9.01 19.72 -2.80
N VAL A 96 7.79 19.16 -2.87
CA VAL A 96 6.71 19.42 -1.89
C VAL A 96 7.20 19.18 -0.47
N VAL A 97 7.89 18.07 -0.22
CA VAL A 97 8.44 17.73 1.10
C VAL A 97 9.49 18.75 1.56
N GLN A 98 10.29 19.31 0.67
CA GLN A 98 11.23 20.37 1.04
C GLN A 98 10.54 21.69 1.34
N THR A 99 9.46 22.03 0.63
CA THR A 99 8.65 23.22 0.90
C THR A 99 7.99 23.13 2.27
N LEU A 100 7.35 21.99 2.58
CA LEU A 100 6.73 21.77 3.89
C LEU A 100 7.74 21.73 5.04
N GLY A 101 8.98 21.34 4.77
CA GLY A 101 10.09 21.34 5.73
C GLY A 101 10.97 22.58 5.70
N SER A 102 10.56 23.65 5.01
CA SER A 102 11.34 24.90 4.93
C SER A 102 11.27 25.67 6.25
N LYS A 103 12.39 26.27 6.66
CA LYS A 103 12.43 27.03 7.93
C LYS A 103 11.50 28.22 7.87
N GLU A 104 11.43 28.86 6.72
CA GLU A 104 10.61 30.03 6.46
C GLU A 104 9.12 29.72 6.70
N LEU A 105 8.62 28.60 6.14
CA LEU A 105 7.24 28.17 6.37
C LEU A 105 7.01 27.78 7.84
N LEU A 106 7.92 26.99 8.42
CA LEU A 106 7.77 26.50 9.80
C LEU A 106 7.78 27.63 10.82
N THR A 107 8.66 28.62 10.68
CA THR A 107 8.65 29.84 11.49
C THR A 107 7.33 30.60 11.31
N THR A 108 6.86 30.79 10.08
CA THR A 108 5.59 31.48 9.82
C THR A 108 4.40 30.75 10.49
N LEU A 109 4.34 29.42 10.35
CA LEU A 109 3.28 28.61 10.97
C LEU A 109 3.30 28.73 12.49
N GLN A 110 4.49 28.68 13.10
CA GLN A 110 4.65 28.86 14.54
C GLN A 110 4.19 30.25 15.00
N GLU A 111 4.55 31.31 14.28
CA GLU A 111 4.20 32.70 14.61
C GLU A 111 2.68 32.94 14.59
N ILE A 112 1.95 32.26 13.70
CA ILE A 112 0.49 32.35 13.61
C ILE A 112 -0.24 31.32 14.49
N GLY A 113 0.49 30.56 15.32
CA GLY A 113 -0.07 29.63 16.30
C GLY A 113 -0.50 28.28 15.73
N ILE A 114 0.12 27.80 14.65
CA ILE A 114 -0.04 26.43 14.13
C ILE A 114 0.99 25.51 14.78
N ASP A 115 0.51 24.45 15.42
CA ASP A 115 1.32 23.49 16.18
C ASP A 115 1.61 22.20 15.40
N GLY A 116 0.92 21.98 14.29
CA GLY A 116 1.02 20.71 13.55
C GLY A 116 0.77 20.85 12.06
N ILE A 117 1.39 19.95 11.29
CA ILE A 117 1.17 19.77 9.86
C ILE A 117 0.65 18.35 9.63
N HIS A 118 -0.52 18.25 9.01
CA HIS A 118 -1.01 17.03 8.41
C HIS A 118 -0.61 17.02 6.92
N THR A 119 0.26 16.09 6.54
CA THR A 119 0.83 16.06 5.18
C THR A 119 -0.11 15.46 4.12
N GLY A 120 -1.20 14.82 4.55
CA GLY A 120 -2.02 13.97 3.70
C GLY A 120 -1.25 12.75 3.17
N PRO A 121 -1.85 12.00 2.23
CA PRO A 121 -1.20 10.86 1.58
C PRO A 121 -0.08 11.34 0.66
N MET A 122 1.16 10.98 1.00
CA MET A 122 2.36 11.31 0.20
C MET A 122 3.12 10.07 -0.29
N ARG A 123 2.65 8.89 0.08
CA ARG A 123 3.21 7.63 -0.38
C ARG A 123 2.80 7.39 -1.82
N ARG A 124 3.63 6.64 -2.56
CA ARG A 124 3.31 6.30 -3.95
C ARG A 124 1.97 5.57 -4.03
N ALA A 125 1.13 6.03 -4.96
CA ALA A 125 -0.27 5.63 -5.10
C ALA A 125 -0.64 5.37 -6.57
N GLY A 126 -1.82 4.82 -6.82
CA GLY A 126 -2.33 4.51 -8.16
C GLY A 126 -2.23 3.03 -8.51
N GLY A 127 -1.46 2.70 -9.54
CA GLY A 127 -1.42 1.32 -10.02
C GLY A 127 -0.19 0.98 -10.84
N ILE A 128 -0.13 -0.26 -11.30
CA ILE A 128 0.93 -0.79 -12.14
C ILE A 128 0.31 -1.50 -13.35
N THR A 129 0.73 -1.13 -14.55
CA THR A 129 0.41 -1.85 -15.80
C THR A 129 1.69 -2.24 -16.50
N GLY A 130 1.96 -3.55 -16.60
CA GLY A 130 3.29 -4.05 -16.93
C GLY A 130 4.32 -3.52 -15.91
N ARG A 131 5.33 -2.79 -16.36
CA ARG A 131 6.33 -2.16 -15.48
C ARG A 131 6.15 -0.64 -15.31
N LYS A 132 5.02 -0.10 -15.74
CA LYS A 132 4.72 1.35 -15.68
C LYS A 132 3.76 1.63 -14.55
N TYR A 133 4.05 2.69 -13.79
CA TYR A 133 3.11 3.22 -12.81
C TYR A 133 1.98 3.96 -13.53
N THR A 134 0.75 3.82 -13.02
CA THR A 134 -0.42 4.56 -13.47
C THR A 134 -0.78 5.62 -12.43
N PRO A 135 -1.43 6.72 -12.84
CA PRO A 135 -1.89 7.74 -11.90
C PRO A 135 -2.82 7.17 -10.81
N THR A 136 -2.85 7.87 -9.68
CA THR A 136 -3.91 7.72 -8.68
C THR A 136 -5.28 8.03 -9.28
N ILE A 137 -6.29 7.24 -8.91
CA ILE A 137 -7.71 7.53 -9.20
C ILE A 137 -8.46 8.06 -7.98
N ASP A 138 -7.81 8.07 -6.81
CA ASP A 138 -8.41 8.37 -5.50
C ASP A 138 -7.55 9.36 -4.71
N GLY A 139 -7.08 10.44 -5.36
CA GLY A 139 -6.41 11.54 -4.64
C GLY A 139 -5.19 11.14 -3.80
N LEU A 140 -4.49 10.05 -4.16
CA LEU A 140 -3.36 9.38 -3.48
C LEU A 140 -3.73 8.47 -2.30
N PHE A 141 -5.02 8.29 -1.99
CA PHE A 141 -5.47 7.36 -0.96
C PHE A 141 -5.35 5.89 -1.42
N ASP A 142 -5.22 5.64 -2.72
CA ASP A 142 -4.95 4.33 -3.33
C ASP A 142 -3.44 3.97 -3.31
N ARG A 143 -2.83 3.96 -2.11
CA ARG A 143 -1.40 3.65 -1.90
C ARG A 143 -1.01 2.30 -2.50
N ILE A 144 0.19 2.22 -3.08
CA ILE A 144 0.74 0.99 -3.66
C ILE A 144 2.18 0.66 -3.21
N GLU A 145 2.90 1.62 -2.61
CA GLU A 145 4.22 1.39 -2.00
C GLU A 145 4.35 2.16 -0.67
N LEU A 146 5.29 1.75 0.18
CA LEU A 146 5.56 2.40 1.48
C LEU A 146 6.51 3.61 1.37
N THR A 147 7.04 3.89 0.19
CA THR A 147 8.00 4.99 -0.07
C THR A 147 7.27 6.28 -0.42
N ILE A 148 7.90 7.43 -0.16
CA ILE A 148 7.40 8.73 -0.67
C ILE A 148 7.35 8.68 -2.20
N ASP A 149 6.26 9.20 -2.76
CA ASP A 149 6.13 9.35 -4.21
C ASP A 149 7.21 10.33 -4.73
N PRO A 150 8.02 9.96 -5.74
CA PRO A 150 9.03 10.84 -6.31
C PRO A 150 8.50 12.17 -6.85
N LEU A 151 7.19 12.28 -7.12
CA LEU A 151 6.56 13.55 -7.46
C LEU A 151 6.63 14.57 -6.30
N PHE A 152 6.63 14.10 -5.05
CA PHE A 152 6.58 14.96 -3.87
C PHE A 152 7.93 15.06 -3.15
N GLY A 153 8.83 14.11 -3.38
CA GLY A 153 10.17 14.11 -2.81
C GLY A 153 10.71 12.71 -2.57
N THR A 154 11.48 12.54 -1.50
CA THR A 154 12.10 11.27 -1.10
C THR A 154 11.90 10.98 0.38
N ASP A 155 12.03 9.72 0.79
CA ASP A 155 12.00 9.34 2.21
C ASP A 155 13.06 10.09 3.04
N GLN A 156 14.23 10.38 2.45
CA GLN A 156 15.29 11.13 3.13
C GLN A 156 14.91 12.61 3.30
N GLN A 157 14.23 13.21 2.32
CA GLN A 157 13.68 14.56 2.47
C GLN A 157 12.59 14.58 3.55
N TYR A 158 11.73 13.56 3.60
CA TYR A 158 10.67 13.47 4.62
C TYR A 158 11.26 13.37 6.03
N LYS A 159 12.28 12.53 6.22
CA LYS A 159 13.02 12.45 7.49
C LYS A 159 13.72 13.76 7.88
N ARG A 160 14.15 14.57 6.91
CA ARG A 160 14.71 15.90 7.19
C ARG A 160 13.61 16.87 7.60
N MET A 161 12.49 16.87 6.89
CA MET A 161 11.32 17.70 7.22
C MET A 161 10.85 17.44 8.66
N THR A 162 10.74 16.18 9.10
CA THR A 162 10.33 15.86 10.47
C THR A 162 11.31 16.41 11.52
N ARG A 163 12.63 16.35 11.25
CA ARG A 163 13.65 16.92 12.15
C ARG A 163 13.60 18.45 12.19
N THR A 164 13.40 19.11 11.05
CA THR A 164 13.28 20.58 11.02
C THR A 164 12.01 21.04 11.73
N ALA A 165 10.90 20.33 11.55
CA ALA A 165 9.64 20.64 12.21
C ALA A 165 9.74 20.48 13.74
N GLU A 166 10.41 19.42 14.21
CA GLU A 166 10.71 19.22 15.64
C GLU A 166 11.48 20.40 16.24
N GLN A 167 12.45 20.97 15.52
CA GLN A 167 13.19 22.16 15.94
C GLN A 167 12.31 23.42 16.09
N HIS A 168 11.13 23.44 15.46
CA HIS A 168 10.15 24.54 15.53
C HIS A 168 8.94 24.18 16.40
N ASN A 169 9.01 23.07 17.16
CA ASN A 169 7.89 22.52 17.93
C ASN A 169 6.63 22.26 17.08
N ILE A 170 6.79 21.93 15.79
CA ILE A 170 5.70 21.58 14.89
C ILE A 170 5.63 20.05 14.75
N ILE A 171 4.46 19.49 15.05
CA ILE A 171 4.18 18.06 14.91
C ILE A 171 3.89 17.73 13.45
N ILE A 172 4.55 16.70 12.90
CA ILE A 172 4.23 16.16 11.57
C ILE A 172 3.44 14.88 11.73
N ILE A 173 2.26 14.82 11.12
CA ILE A 173 1.52 13.57 10.92
C ILE A 173 1.33 13.30 9.43
N GLY A 174 1.51 12.04 9.06
CA GLY A 174 1.18 11.53 7.74
C GLY A 174 -0.13 10.75 7.76
N ASP A 175 -0.60 10.37 6.58
CA ASP A 175 -1.80 9.56 6.43
C ASP A 175 -1.52 8.06 6.63
N LEU A 176 -2.40 7.38 7.33
CA LEU A 176 -2.51 5.93 7.36
C LEU A 176 -3.80 5.57 6.64
N VAL A 177 -3.70 4.92 5.48
CA VAL A 177 -4.86 4.54 4.67
C VAL A 177 -5.07 3.02 4.79
N PRO A 178 -5.98 2.55 5.67
CA PRO A 178 -6.04 1.14 6.01
C PRO A 178 -7.11 0.34 5.24
N ALA A 179 -8.04 1.02 4.55
CA ALA A 179 -9.23 0.37 4.01
C ALA A 179 -9.03 -0.24 2.62
N HIS A 180 -8.11 0.30 1.81
CA HIS A 180 -7.84 -0.15 0.44
C HIS A 180 -6.46 0.24 -0.04
N THR A 181 -6.02 -0.40 -1.12
CA THR A 181 -4.82 -0.05 -1.87
C THR A 181 -5.18 0.25 -3.31
N GLY A 182 -4.24 0.84 -4.04
CA GLY A 182 -4.32 0.87 -5.50
C GLY A 182 -4.01 -0.49 -6.14
N THR A 183 -3.97 -0.52 -7.48
CA THR A 183 -3.67 -1.74 -8.27
C THR A 183 -2.16 -1.96 -8.43
N GLY A 184 -1.46 -1.94 -7.30
CA GLY A 184 -0.01 -2.00 -7.17
C GLY A 184 0.58 -3.41 -7.27
N ALA A 185 1.80 -3.57 -6.77
CA ALA A 185 2.50 -4.85 -6.81
C ALA A 185 1.76 -5.94 -6.02
N ASP A 186 1.20 -5.61 -4.87
CA ASP A 186 0.37 -6.51 -4.06
C ASP A 186 -0.81 -7.05 -4.86
N PHE A 187 -1.56 -6.17 -5.51
CA PHE A 187 -2.69 -6.52 -6.37
C PHE A 187 -2.25 -7.42 -7.53
N ARG A 188 -1.15 -7.06 -8.21
CA ARG A 188 -0.63 -7.87 -9.32
C ARG A 188 -0.15 -9.25 -8.87
N LEU A 189 0.45 -9.37 -7.69
CA LEU A 189 0.86 -10.67 -7.16
C LEU A 189 -0.35 -11.51 -6.72
N ALA A 190 -1.38 -10.87 -6.14
CA ALA A 190 -2.64 -11.51 -5.77
C ALA A 190 -3.43 -12.03 -6.99
N GLU A 191 -3.54 -11.23 -8.06
CA GLU A 191 -4.16 -11.64 -9.35
C GLU A 191 -3.55 -12.94 -9.93
N ARG A 192 -2.33 -13.28 -9.49
CA ARG A 192 -1.55 -14.41 -10.00
C ARG A 192 -1.52 -15.59 -9.03
N ALA A 193 -2.30 -15.55 -7.95
CA ALA A 193 -2.26 -16.53 -6.86
C ALA A 193 -0.81 -16.81 -6.38
N TYR A 194 0.01 -15.75 -6.30
CA TYR A 194 1.42 -15.89 -5.96
C TYR A 194 1.60 -16.01 -4.45
N LYS A 195 2.22 -17.09 -3.96
CA LYS A 195 2.58 -17.29 -2.54
C LYS A 195 1.42 -16.93 -1.58
N ASN A 196 1.70 -16.08 -0.59
CA ASN A 196 0.77 -15.61 0.44
C ASN A 196 0.02 -14.32 0.07
N TYR A 197 -0.03 -13.97 -1.22
CA TYR A 197 -0.82 -12.85 -1.70
C TYR A 197 -2.28 -13.22 -1.96
N GLU A 198 -2.58 -14.52 -2.03
CA GLU A 198 -3.95 -15.03 -2.04
C GLU A 198 -4.67 -14.62 -0.74
N GLY A 199 -5.87 -14.07 -0.87
CA GLY A 199 -6.66 -13.57 0.26
C GLY A 199 -6.32 -12.14 0.71
N LEU A 200 -5.30 -11.49 0.14
CA LEU A 200 -5.02 -10.07 0.41
C LEU A 200 -6.11 -9.15 -0.16
N TYR A 201 -6.80 -9.60 -1.20
CA TYR A 201 -7.92 -8.91 -1.84
C TYR A 201 -9.11 -9.84 -1.95
N VAL A 202 -10.31 -9.26 -1.94
CA VAL A 202 -11.54 -9.97 -2.32
C VAL A 202 -11.58 -10.04 -3.84
N MET A 203 -11.27 -11.20 -4.41
CA MET A 203 -11.25 -11.44 -5.86
C MET A 203 -12.27 -12.52 -6.23
N VAL A 204 -12.90 -12.35 -7.40
CA VAL A 204 -13.82 -13.34 -7.99
C VAL A 204 -13.31 -13.65 -9.40
N GLU A 205 -13.07 -14.93 -9.67
CA GLU A 205 -12.76 -15.42 -11.01
C GLU A 205 -14.07 -15.66 -11.77
N ILE A 206 -14.20 -15.06 -12.96
CA ILE A 206 -15.36 -15.23 -13.83
C ILE A 206 -14.98 -16.24 -14.93
N PRO A 207 -15.68 -17.39 -15.02
CA PRO A 207 -15.42 -18.43 -16.03
C PRO A 207 -15.70 -18.03 -17.49
#